data_AF-A0A0F8EB76-F1
#
_entry.id   AF-A0A0F8EB76-F1
#
_cell.length_a   1.000
_cell.length_b   1.000
_cell.length_c   1.000
_cell.angle_alpha   90.00
_cell.angle_beta   90.00
_cell.angle_gamma   90.00
#
_symmetry.space_group_name_H-M   'P 1'
#
loop_
_entity.id
_entity.type
_entity.pdbx_description
1 polymer ?
#
loop_
_entity_poly.entity_id
_entity_poly.type
_entity_poly.pdbx_seq_one_letter_code
_entity_poly.pdbx_strand_id
1 'polypeptide(L)'
;MGLLSEFKEFLYEYKVIPLAIAFIMGIASTALIKSLVDNIIMPIITAFVPGGAWKTATVELGPIVISWGAFLAELVNFIIIAFVVFIIAKKMLKEEKVEKK
;
A
#
# COMPACT_ATOMS: atom_id res chain seq x y z
N MET A 1 7.20 -6.90 41.01
CA MET A 1 6.60 -6.47 39.73
C MET A 1 6.73 -7.64 38.77
N GLY A 2 5.74 -7.88 37.90
CA GLY A 2 5.76 -9.04 36.99
C GLY A 2 6.41 -8.69 35.66
N LEU A 3 6.84 -9.69 34.89
CA LEU A 3 7.44 -9.49 33.55
C LEU A 3 6.54 -8.66 32.61
N LEU A 4 5.21 -8.75 32.73
CA LEU A 4 4.27 -7.94 31.95
C LEU A 4 4.28 -6.44 32.32
N SER A 5 4.51 -6.10 33.60
CA SER A 5 4.64 -4.70 34.00
C SER A 5 5.96 -4.11 33.51
N GLU A 6 7.05 -4.89 33.59
CA GLU A 6 8.37 -4.49 33.07
C GLU A 6 8.35 -4.29 31.55
N PHE A 7 7.68 -5.19 30.81
CA PHE A 7 7.51 -5.03 29.37
C PHE A 7 6.68 -3.79 29.01
N LYS A 8 5.59 -3.53 29.74
CA LYS A 8 4.80 -2.32 29.54
C LYS A 8 5.65 -1.08 29.80
N GLU A 9 6.35 -1.02 30.93
CA GLU A 9 7.24 0.09 31.29
C GLU A 9 8.32 0.32 30.23
N PHE A 10 8.94 -0.74 29.71
CA PHE A 10 9.86 -0.65 28.58
C PHE A 10 9.21 0.01 27.35
N LEU A 11 8.02 -0.43 26.94
CA LEU A 11 7.34 0.15 25.78
C LEU A 11 7.03 1.64 25.96
N TYR A 12 6.75 2.07 27.19
CA TYR A 12 6.54 3.49 27.53
C TYR A 12 7.85 4.28 27.56
N GLU A 13 8.88 3.79 28.25
CA GLU A 13 10.17 4.44 28.40
C GLU A 13 10.82 4.71 27.03
N TYR A 14 10.82 3.70 26.16
CA TYR A 14 11.43 3.78 24.83
C TYR A 14 10.47 4.30 23.75
N LYS A 15 9.25 4.71 24.10
CA LYS A 15 8.25 5.26 23.15
C LYS A 15 8.04 4.37 21.91
N VAL A 16 7.99 3.05 22.09
CA VAL A 16 7.86 2.08 20.98
C VAL A 16 6.42 1.97 20.49
N ILE A 17 5.43 2.30 21.33
CA ILE A 17 4.00 2.16 21.01
C ILE A 17 3.61 2.96 19.73
N PRO A 18 3.95 4.26 19.59
CA PRO A 18 3.64 5.01 18.37
C PRO A 18 4.32 4.44 17.11
N LEU A 19 5.56 3.94 17.24
CA LEU A 19 6.28 3.32 16.12
C LEU A 19 5.56 2.06 15.62
N ALA A 20 5.11 1.21 16.55
CA ALA A 20 4.36 0.01 16.23
C ALA A 20 3.03 0.34 15.52
N ILE A 21 2.31 1.35 15.99
CA ILE A 21 1.06 1.81 15.36
C ILE A 21 1.33 2.29 13.92
N ALA A 22 2.37 3.09 13.71
CA ALA A 22 2.73 3.58 12.37
C ALA A 22 3.03 2.42 11.41
N PHE A 23 3.75 1.39 11.87
CA PHE A 23 4.11 0.24 11.06
C PHE A 23 2.89 -0.60 10.67
N ILE A 24 2.01 -0.91 11.64
CA ILE A 24 0.78 -1.66 11.40
C ILE A 24 -0.13 -0.91 10.42
N MET A 25 -0.29 0.40 10.62
CA MET A 25 -1.10 1.23 9.72
C MET A 25 -0.52 1.27 8.30
N GLY A 26 0.79 1.38 8.15
CA GLY A 26 1.46 1.37 6.85
C GLY A 26 1.26 0.06 6.08
N ILE A 27 1.46 -1.09 6.75
CA ILE A 27 1.25 -2.42 6.16
C ILE A 27 -0.22 -2.61 5.76
N ALA A 28 -1.14 -2.33 6.68
CA ALA A 28 -2.57 -2.53 6.44
C ALA A 28 -3.07 -1.65 5.28
N SER A 29 -2.65 -0.38 5.23
CA SER A 29 -3.05 0.55 4.16
C SER A 29 -2.50 0.11 2.80
N THR A 30 -1.24 -0.34 2.75
CA THR A 30 -0.62 -0.84 1.51
C THR A 30 -1.32 -2.09 1.00
N ALA A 31 -1.64 -3.03 1.89
CA ALA A 31 -2.38 -4.25 1.54
C ALA A 31 -3.80 -3.94 1.04
N LEU A 32 -4.48 -2.97 1.66
CA LEU A 32 -5.81 -2.53 1.24
C LEU A 32 -5.78 -1.93 -0.17
N ILE A 33 -4.82 -1.04 -0.43
CA ILE A 33 -4.66 -0.42 -1.76
C ILE A 33 -4.33 -1.48 -2.80
N LYS A 34 -3.40 -2.40 -2.50
CA LYS A 34 -3.07 -3.50 -3.41
C LYS A 34 -4.29 -4.39 -3.70
N SER A 35 -5.11 -4.69 -2.69
CA SER A 35 -6.34 -5.48 -2.87
C SER A 35 -7.33 -4.76 -3.79
N LEU A 36 -7.49 -3.45 -3.64
CA LEU A 36 -8.30 -2.64 -4.55
C LEU A 36 -7.77 -2.72 -5.98
N VAL A 37 -6.44 -2.63 -6.14
CA VAL A 37 -5.80 -2.66 -7.46
C VAL A 37 -5.96 -4.03 -8.11
N ASP A 38 -5.58 -5.09 -7.40
CA ASP A 38 -5.60 -6.45 -7.92
C ASP A 38 -7.03 -6.95 -8.21
N ASN A 39 -7.98 -6.67 -7.31
CA ASN A 39 -9.29 -7.33 -7.36
C ASN A 39 -10.36 -6.50 -8.08
N ILE A 40 -10.17 -5.17 -8.19
CA ILE A 40 -11.17 -4.28 -8.78
C ILE A 40 -10.58 -3.57 -9.99
N ILE A 41 -9.45 -2.88 -9.85
CA ILE A 41 -8.93 -2.02 -10.91
C ILE A 41 -8.34 -2.83 -12.07
N MET A 42 -7.50 -3.83 -11.79
CA MET A 42 -6.86 -4.64 -12.82
C MET A 42 -7.88 -5.38 -13.69
N PRO A 43 -8.88 -6.10 -13.15
CA PRO A 43 -9.91 -6.73 -13.98
C PRO A 43 -10.64 -5.75 -14.92
N ILE A 44 -10.84 -4.50 -14.49
CA ILE A 44 -11.47 -3.46 -15.31
C ILE A 44 -10.51 -2.98 -16.41
N ILE A 45 -9.24 -2.70 -16.08
CA ILE A 45 -8.23 -2.25 -17.04
C ILE A 45 -7.95 -3.32 -18.10
N THR A 46 -7.90 -4.59 -17.68
CA THR A 46 -7.60 -5.72 -18.54
C THR A 46 -8.86 -6.49 -18.95
N ALA A 47 -9.99 -5.81 -19.10
CA ALA A 47 -11.26 -6.46 -19.48
C ALA A 47 -11.18 -7.25 -20.80
N PHE A 48 -10.19 -6.95 -21.64
CA PHE A 48 -9.88 -7.69 -22.87
C PHE A 48 -9.18 -9.04 -22.61
N VAL A 49 -8.64 -9.28 -21.41
CA VAL A 49 -8.04 -10.56 -21.02
C VAL A 49 -9.13 -11.49 -20.48
N PRO A 50 -9.36 -12.65 -21.10
CA PRO A 50 -10.43 -13.57 -20.70
C PRO A 50 -10.34 -13.98 -19.22
N GLY A 51 -11.49 -14.01 -18.54
CA GLY A 51 -11.61 -14.54 -17.18
C GLY A 51 -10.87 -13.76 -16.09
N GLY A 52 -10.39 -12.54 -16.37
CA GLY A 52 -9.60 -11.76 -15.41
C GLY A 52 -8.23 -12.36 -15.15
N ALA A 53 -7.71 -13.18 -16.07
CA ALA A 53 -6.40 -13.84 -15.98
C ALA A 53 -5.22 -12.87 -16.26
N TRP A 54 -5.35 -11.60 -15.84
CA TRP A 54 -4.33 -10.58 -16.04
C TRP A 54 -3.03 -10.89 -15.31
N LYS A 55 -3.10 -11.61 -14.19
CA LYS A 55 -1.90 -12.05 -13.43
C LYS A 55 -0.98 -12.93 -14.26
N THR A 56 -1.55 -13.72 -15.18
CA THR A 56 -0.81 -14.64 -16.05
C THR A 56 -0.69 -14.12 -17.48
N ALA A 57 -1.02 -12.85 -17.72
CA ALA A 57 -0.95 -12.28 -19.05
C ALA A 57 0.52 -12.07 -19.45
N THR A 58 0.94 -12.82 -20.47
CA THR A 58 2.29 -12.80 -21.03
C THR A 58 2.29 -12.42 -22.50
N VAL A 59 3.43 -11.97 -22.99
CA VAL A 59 3.73 -11.82 -24.42
C VAL A 59 5.05 -12.55 -24.68
N GLU A 60 5.05 -13.39 -25.71
CA GLU A 60 6.23 -14.13 -26.14
C GLU A 60 6.92 -13.39 -27.29
N LEU A 61 8.21 -13.12 -27.13
CA LEU A 61 9.09 -12.53 -28.13
C LEU A 61 10.24 -13.50 -28.39
N GLY A 62 9.99 -14.48 -29.26
CA GLY A 62 10.93 -15.58 -29.52
C GLY A 62 11.16 -16.41 -28.25
N PRO A 63 12.39 -16.51 -27.73
CA PRO A 63 12.67 -17.26 -26.50
C PRO A 63 12.31 -16.49 -25.21
N ILE A 64 11.86 -15.24 -25.30
CA ILE A 64 11.61 -14.38 -24.14
C ILE A 64 10.12 -14.35 -23.83
N VAL A 65 9.76 -14.69 -22.59
CA VAL A 65 8.39 -14.57 -22.08
C VAL A 65 8.30 -13.38 -21.12
N ILE A 66 7.50 -12.37 -21.47
CA ILE A 66 7.34 -11.15 -20.67
C ILE A 66 5.97 -11.15 -20.01
N SER A 67 5.93 -11.23 -18.68
CA SER A 67 4.71 -11.14 -17.86
C SER A 67 4.24 -9.69 -17.67
N TRP A 68 3.75 -9.09 -18.75
CA TRP A 68 3.32 -7.69 -18.77
C TRP A 68 2.16 -7.42 -17.81
N GLY A 69 1.27 -8.38 -17.56
CA GLY A 69 0.10 -8.18 -16.72
C GLY A 69 0.43 -8.00 -15.24
N ALA A 70 1.38 -8.78 -14.73
CA ALA A 70 1.89 -8.63 -13.36
C ALA A 70 2.62 -7.29 -13.18
N PHE A 71 3.44 -6.89 -14.15
CA PHE A 71 4.13 -5.61 -14.13
C PHE A 71 3.16 -4.42 -14.20
N LEU A 72 2.14 -4.50 -15.06
CA LEU A 72 1.11 -3.47 -15.18
C LEU A 72 0.36 -3.25 -13.86
N ALA A 73 0.04 -4.34 -13.15
CA ALA A 73 -0.60 -4.24 -11.83
C ALA A 73 0.27 -3.52 -10.81
N GLU A 74 1.56 -3.85 -10.74
CA GLU A 74 2.48 -3.17 -9.83
C GLU A 74 2.69 -1.70 -10.21
N LEU A 75 2.71 -1.38 -11.52
CA LEU A 75 2.79 -0.02 -12.01
C LEU A 75 1.56 0.80 -11.60
N VAL A 76 0.36 0.26 -11.80
CA VAL A 76 -0.91 0.89 -11.40
C VAL A 76 -0.98 1.04 -9.88
N ASN A 77 -0.59 0.02 -9.13
CA ASN A 77 -0.53 0.04 -7.68
C ASN A 77 0.40 1.15 -7.16
N PHE A 78 1.60 1.28 -7.74
CA PHE A 78 2.53 2.34 -7.40
C PHE A 78 1.95 3.74 -7.62
N ILE A 79 1.30 3.98 -8.77
CA ILE A 79 0.67 5.27 -9.09
C ILE A 79 -0.43 5.60 -8.06
N ILE A 80 -1.25 4.63 -7.69
CA ILE A 80 -2.35 4.83 -6.74
C ILE A 80 -1.81 5.08 -5.33
N ILE A 81 -0.85 4.30 -4.86
CA ILE A 81 -0.21 4.51 -3.56
C ILE A 81 0.42 5.90 -3.50
N ALA A 82 1.18 6.29 -4.53
CA ALA A 82 1.79 7.61 -4.60
C ALA A 82 0.75 8.73 -4.54
N PHE A 83 -0.37 8.57 -5.24
CA PHE A 83 -1.48 9.53 -5.21
C PHE A 83 -2.16 9.61 -3.84
N VAL A 84 -2.41 8.48 -3.18
CA VAL A 84 -2.99 8.43 -1.84
C VAL A 84 -2.07 9.11 -0.82
N VAL A 85 -0.78 8.79 -0.83
CA VAL A 85 0.22 9.42 0.04
C VAL A 85 0.29 10.92 -0.21
N PHE A 86 0.26 11.36 -1.47
CA PHE A 86 0.21 12.77 -1.82
C PHE A 86 -1.05 13.48 -1.26
N ILE A 87 -2.23 12.87 -1.36
CA ILE A 87 -3.46 13.44 -0.79
C ILE A 87 -3.36 13.55 0.74
N ILE A 88 -2.84 12.52 1.42
CA ILE A 88 -2.67 12.53 2.87
C ILE A 88 -1.72 13.65 3.28
N ALA A 89 -0.55 13.74 2.64
CA ALA A 89 0.43 14.80 2.90
C ALA A 89 -0.16 16.19 2.65
N LYS A 90 -0.90 16.38 1.55
CA LYS A 90 -1.56 17.65 1.21
C LYS A 90 -2.61 18.05 2.25
N LYS A 91 -3.39 17.10 2.77
CA LYS A 91 -4.40 17.37 3.82
C LYS A 91 -3.73 17.77 5.13
N MET A 92 -2.72 17.02 5.56
CA MET A 92 -1.98 17.30 6.79
C MET A 92 -1.29 18.69 6.74
N LEU A 93 -0.64 19.03 5.62
CA LEU A 93 -0.03 20.35 5.42
C LEU A 93 -1.05 21.51 5.36
N LYS A 94 -2.31 21.22 5.03
CA LYS A 94 -3.38 22.23 5.03
C LYS A 94 -3.83 22.53 6.46
N GLU A 95 -3.88 21.54 7.34
CA GLU A 95 -4.26 21.69 8.74
C GLU A 95 -3.23 22.52 9.53
N GLU A 96 -1.92 22.33 9.30
CA GLU A 96 -0.87 23.15 9.92
C GLU A 96 -0.96 24.66 9.59
N LYS A 97 -1.55 25.00 8.43
CA LYS A 97 -1.76 26.41 8.03
C LYS A 97 -3.00 27.04 8.65
N VAL A 98 -3.92 26.24 9.20
CA VAL A 98 -5.20 26.72 9.77
C VAL A 98 -5.07 27.02 11.27
N GLU A 99 -4.19 26.33 12.01
CA GLU A 99 -3.94 26.61 13.43
C GLU A 99 -3.03 27.82 13.70
N LYS A 100 -2.35 28.37 12.68
CA LYS A 100 -1.53 29.59 12.82
C LYS A 100 -2.34 30.91 12.67
N LYS A 101 -3.59 30.95 13.15
CA LYS A 101 -4.38 32.19 13.25
C LYS A 101 -4.97 32.37 14.63
#